data_AF-Q52795-F1
#
_entry.id   AF-Q52795-F1
#
_cell.length_a   1.000
_cell.length_b   1.000
_cell.length_c   1.000
_cell.angle_alpha   90.00
_cell.angle_beta   90.00
_cell.angle_gamma   90.00
#
_symmetry.space_group_name_H-M   'P 1'
#
loop_
_entity.id
_entity.type
_entity.pdbx_description
1 polymer ?
#
loop_
_entity_poly.entity_id
_entity_poly.type
_entity_poly.pdbx_seq_one_letter_code
_entity_poly.pdbx_strand_id
1 'polypeptide(L)' 'EDIPGDWQGLYSEFRDLIEGLPRSPTTAQLELLLDELTGLRTNILNQLEIQVKSTKQRGNADYIER' A
#
# COMPACT_ATOMS: atom_id res chain seq x y z
N GLU A 1 -5.57 -14.97 -10.35
CA GLU A 1 -4.63 -14.76 -9.22
C GLU A 1 -5.01 -13.43 -8.60
N ASP A 2 -5.62 -13.45 -7.41
CA ASP A 2 -6.05 -12.25 -6.68
C ASP A 2 -5.05 -12.07 -5.55
N ILE A 3 -4.22 -11.01 -5.61
CA ILE A 3 -3.26 -10.74 -4.55
C ILE A 3 -4.09 -10.31 -3.33
N PRO A 4 -4.00 -11.00 -2.18
CA PRO A 4 -4.79 -10.65 -1.01
C PRO A 4 -4.38 -9.24 -0.54
N GLY A 5 -5.26 -8.27 -0.75
CA GLY A 5 -5.07 -6.87 -0.39
C GLY A 5 -5.99 -5.95 -1.20
N ASP A 6 -6.45 -4.86 -0.58
CA ASP A 6 -7.33 -3.87 -1.23
C ASP A 6 -6.52 -2.93 -2.16
N TRP A 7 -5.88 -3.53 -3.18
CA TRP A 7 -5.06 -2.82 -4.14
C TRP A 7 -5.88 -1.86 -5.00
N GLN A 8 -7.14 -2.20 -5.25
CA GLN A 8 -8.07 -1.37 -6.00
C GLN A 8 -8.43 -0.09 -5.23
N GLY A 9 -8.66 -0.17 -3.91
CA GLY A 9 -8.89 1.00 -3.07
C GLY A 9 -7.64 1.88 -2.99
N LEU A 10 -6.46 1.28 -2.79
CA LEU A 10 -5.18 2.01 -2.79
C LEU A 10 -4.92 2.73 -4.11
N TYR A 11 -5.22 2.09 -5.24
CA TYR A 11 -5.09 2.71 -6.57
C TYR A 11 -6.09 3.84 -6.78
N SER A 12 -7.31 3.69 -6.26
CA SER A 12 -8.34 4.73 -6.33
C SER A 12 -7.98 5.94 -5.48
N GLU A 13 -7.42 5.73 -4.28
CA GLU A 13 -6.93 6.78 -3.39
C GLU A 13 -5.74 7.54 -4.02
N PHE A 14 -4.77 6.81 -4.59
CA PHE A 14 -3.69 7.41 -5.38
C PHE A 14 -4.24 8.26 -6.54
N ARG A 15 -5.23 7.73 -7.26
CA ARG A 15 -5.82 8.42 -8.41
C ARG A 15 -6.57 9.67 -7.98
N ASP A 16 -7.36 9.63 -6.91
CA ASP A 16 -8.05 10.79 -6.35
C ASP A 16 -7.07 11.90 -5.94
N LEU A 17 -5.95 11.51 -5.31
CA LEU A 17 -4.86 12.42 -4.93
C LEU A 17 -4.29 13.18 -6.15
N ILE A 18 -4.13 12.48 -7.28
CA ILE A 18 -3.58 13.05 -8.52
C ILE A 18 -4.65 13.84 -9.30
N GLU A 19 -5.90 13.37 -9.34
CA GLU A 19 -7.02 14.06 -9.99
C GLU A 19 -7.42 15.34 -9.25
N GLY A 20 -7.21 15.41 -7.93
CA GLY A 20 -7.42 16.60 -7.11
C GLY A 20 -6.39 17.70 -7.31
N LEU A 21 -5.26 17.44 -7.99
CA LEU A 21 -4.23 18.44 -8.21
C LEU A 21 -4.68 19.49 -9.23
N PRO A 22 -4.52 20.79 -8.91
CA PRO A 22 -4.74 21.84 -9.90
C PRO A 22 -3.68 21.75 -11.01
N ARG A 23 -3.99 22.31 -12.18
CA ARG A 23 -3.09 22.34 -13.35
C ARG A 23 -1.71 22.93 -13.07
N SER A 24 -1.62 23.79 -12.06
CA SER A 24 -0.38 24.36 -11.54
C SER A 24 -0.38 24.23 -10.01
N PRO A 25 0.12 23.13 -9.47
CA PRO A 25 0.23 22.95 -8.03
C PRO A 25 1.32 23.86 -7.45
N THR A 26 1.09 24.40 -6.26
CA THR A 26 2.11 25.13 -5.51
C THR A 26 3.08 24.16 -4.84
N THR A 27 4.30 24.60 -4.53
CA THR A 27 5.31 23.78 -3.84
C THR A 27 4.76 23.12 -2.57
N ALA A 28 4.00 23.85 -1.75
CA ALA A 28 3.38 23.30 -0.55
C ALA A 28 2.36 22.17 -0.83
N GLN A 29 1.66 22.23 -1.97
CA GLN A 29 0.74 21.16 -2.38
C GLN A 29 1.52 19.92 -2.85
N LEU A 30 2.66 20.12 -3.52
CA LEU A 30 3.54 19.03 -3.92
C LEU A 30 4.21 18.36 -2.71
N GLU A 31 4.61 19.13 -1.70
CA GLU A 31 5.17 18.60 -0.46
C GLU A 31 4.13 17.76 0.29
N LEU A 32 2.88 18.24 0.38
CA LEU A 32 1.78 17.52 1.02
C LEU A 32 1.40 16.25 0.24
N LEU A 33 1.36 16.33 -1.09
CA LEU A 33 1.16 15.15 -1.96
C LEU A 33 2.27 14.12 -1.77
N LEU A 34 3.53 14.57 -1.65
CA LEU A 34 4.67 13.68 -1.45
C LEU A 34 4.59 12.96 -0.09
N ASP A 35 4.16 13.65 0.96
CA ASP A 35 3.94 13.08 2.28
C ASP A 35 2.85 11.99 2.25
N GLU A 36 1.70 12.30 1.64
CA GLU A 36 0.58 11.37 1.44
C GLU A 36 1.01 10.13 0.63
N LEU A 37 1.73 10.32 -0.49
CA LEU A 37 2.28 9.23 -1.31
C LEU A 37 3.29 8.37 -0.53
N THR A 38 4.07 8.99 0.35
CA THR A 38 5.02 8.27 1.22
C THR A 38 4.30 7.44 2.27
N GLY A 39 3.20 7.96 2.83
CA GLY A 39 2.29 7.22 3.70
C GLY A 39 1.68 6.01 2.99
N LEU A 40 1.15 6.22 1.78
CA LEU A 40 0.53 5.17 0.97
C LEU A 40 1.53 4.07 0.61
N ARG A 41 2.76 4.43 0.23
CA ARG A 41 3.87 3.48 0.02
C ARG A 41 4.21 2.70 1.29
N THR A 42 4.26 3.36 2.44
CA THR A 42 4.57 2.70 3.72
C THR A 42 3.48 1.72 4.11
N ASN A 43 2.21 2.07 3.89
CA ASN A 43 1.08 1.18 4.12
C ASN A 43 1.14 -0.07 3.21
N ILE A 44 1.46 0.12 1.92
CA ILE A 44 1.70 -0.99 0.98
C ILE A 44 2.83 -1.90 1.46
N LEU A 45 3.96 -1.32 1.87
CA LEU A 45 5.09 -2.10 2.39
C LEU A 45 4.71 -2.88 3.65
N ASN A 46 3.95 -2.28 4.55
CA ASN A 46 3.47 -2.95 5.76
C ASN A 46 2.51 -4.10 5.43
N GLN A 47 1.57 -3.90 4.49
CA GLN A 47 0.67 -4.95 4.00
C GLN A 47 1.46 -6.11 3.36
N LEU A 48 2.43 -5.81 2.50
CA LEU A 48 3.31 -6.80 1.89
C LEU A 48 4.14 -7.54 2.94
N GLU A 49 4.68 -6.83 3.93
CA GLU A 49 5.44 -7.43 5.02
C GLU A 49 4.56 -8.38 5.86
N ILE A 50 3.34 -7.95 6.19
CA ILE A 50 2.35 -8.78 6.90
C ILE A 50 2.01 -10.01 6.06
N GLN A 51 1.73 -9.87 4.76
CA GLN A 51 1.45 -11.01 3.87
C GLN A 51 2.64 -11.98 3.79
N VAL A 52 3.86 -11.46 3.67
CA VAL A 52 5.09 -12.28 3.67
C VAL A 52 5.26 -13.01 5.01
N LYS A 53 5.02 -12.33 6.13
CA LYS A 53 5.10 -12.93 7.49
C LYS A 53 3.99 -13.96 7.71
N SER A 54 2.76 -13.69 7.31
CA SER A 54 1.62 -14.63 7.38
C SER A 54 1.81 -15.84 6.48
N THR A 55 2.40 -15.66 5.29
CA THR A 55 2.79 -16.77 4.40
C THR A 55 3.88 -17.63 5.05
N LYS A 56 4.90 -17.01 5.65
CA LYS A 56 5.91 -17.74 6.45
C LYS A 56 5.28 -18.45 7.65
N GLN A 57 4.31 -17.87 8.32
CA GLN A 57 3.64 -18.48 9.47
C GLN A 57 2.77 -19.69 9.07
N ARG A 58 2.08 -19.66 7.92
CA ARG A 58 1.44 -20.86 7.34
C ARG A 58 2.47 -21.93 6.99
N GLY A 59 3.63 -21.55 6.46
CA GLY A 59 4.73 -22.49 6.18
C GLY A 59 5.34 -23.16 7.42
N ASN A 60 5.19 -22.55 8.61
CA ASN A 60 5.60 -23.17 9.89
C ASN A 60 4.46 -23.96 10.56
N ALA A 61 3.19 -23.74 10.16
CA ALA A 61 2.05 -24.48 10.67
C ALA A 61 1.93 -25.90 10.06
N ASP A 62 2.62 -26.16 8.95
CA ASP A 62 2.67 -27.49 8.30
C ASP A 62 3.72 -28.44 8.91
N TYR A 63 4.40 -28.05 9.99
CA TYR A 63 5.43 -28.87 10.68
C TYR A 63 4.99 -29.34 12.08
N ILE A 64 3.71 -29.62 12.30
CA ILE A 64 3.28 -30.31 13.54
C ILE A 64 2.47 -31.57 13.21
N GLU A 65 2.73 -32.29 12.11
CA GLU A 65 2.12 -33.61 11.91
C GLU A 65 3.04 -34.59 11.15
N ARG A 66 4.08 -35.10 11.83
CA ARG A 66 4.38 -36.55 11.85
C ARG A 66 5.37 -36.94 12.93
#